data_AF-A0A8J3M2Q9-F1
#
_entry.id   AF-A0A8J3M2Q9-F1
#
_cell.length_a   1.000
_cell.length_b   1.000
_cell.length_c   1.000
_cell.angle_alpha   90.00
_cell.angle_beta   90.00
_cell.angle_gamma   90.00
#
_symmetry.space_group_name_H-M   'P 1'
#
loop_
_entity.id
_entity.type
_entity.pdbx_description
1 polymer ?
#
loop_
_entity_poly.entity_id
_entity_poly.type
_entity_poly.pdbx_seq_one_letter_code
_entity_poly.pdbx_strand_id
1 'polypeptide(L)' 'MHPHGTNWLLLIKTHMNMADQALCADQDGWARELRWTVNRTGFGARQYRDPRFDLVRELEEVGRAFTA' A
#
# COMPACT_ATOMS: atom_id res chain seq x y z
N MET A 1 7.57 36.33 -2.11
CA MET A 1 8.95 35.80 -1.99
C MET A 1 9.00 34.51 -2.79
N HIS A 2 9.70 34.49 -3.93
CA HIS A 2 9.73 33.32 -4.81
C HIS A 2 10.73 32.27 -4.28
N PRO A 3 10.32 31.02 -4.05
CA PRO A 3 11.27 29.96 -3.70
C PRO A 3 12.18 29.66 -4.90
N HIS A 4 13.50 29.63 -4.70
CA HIS A 4 14.45 29.19 -5.73
C HIS A 4 14.14 27.75 -6.20
N GLY A 5 14.48 27.41 -7.45
CA GLY A 5 13.95 26.23 -8.18
C GLY A 5 13.94 24.87 -7.45
N THR A 6 14.93 24.57 -6.60
CA THR A 6 14.98 23.34 -5.78
C THR A 6 13.79 23.25 -4.80
N ASN A 7 13.33 24.40 -4.31
CA ASN A 7 12.25 24.50 -3.33
C ASN A 7 10.87 24.28 -4.01
N TRP A 8 10.73 24.59 -5.30
CA TRP A 8 9.51 24.31 -6.07
C TRP A 8 9.28 22.82 -6.32
N LEU A 9 10.32 22.07 -6.72
CA LEU A 9 10.22 20.63 -6.91
C LEU A 9 9.87 19.90 -5.61
N LEU A 10 10.43 20.37 -4.49
CA LEU A 10 10.08 19.85 -3.17
C LEU A 10 8.60 20.11 -2.85
N LEU A 11 8.11 21.32 -3.10
CA LEU A 11 6.71 21.66 -2.89
C LEU A 11 5.78 20.79 -3.73
N ILE A 12 6.08 20.58 -5.02
CA ILE A 12 5.31 19.68 -5.88
C ILE A 12 5.32 18.26 -5.30
N LYS A 13 6.49 17.73 -4.94
CA LYS A 13 6.59 16.37 -4.38
C LYS A 13 5.78 16.23 -3.11
N THR A 14 5.78 17.23 -2.24
CA THR A 14 4.96 17.26 -1.03
C THR A 14 3.47 17.27 -1.36
N HIS A 15 3.02 18.10 -2.30
CA HIS A 15 1.61 18.14 -2.72
C HIS A 15 1.17 16.82 -3.36
N MET A 16 2.00 16.22 -4.21
CA MET A 16 1.73 14.92 -4.81
C MET A 16 1.65 13.82 -3.75
N ASN A 17 2.52 13.84 -2.73
CA ASN A 17 2.40 12.88 -1.62
C ASN A 17 1.12 13.07 -0.80
N MET A 18 0.71 14.32 -0.54
CA MET A 18 -0.55 14.59 0.19
C MET A 18 -1.76 14.15 -0.63
N ALA A 19 -1.78 14.43 -1.94
CA ALA A 19 -2.85 14.00 -2.83
C ALA A 19 -2.94 12.47 -2.93
N ASP A 20 -1.79 11.79 -3.03
CA ASP A 20 -1.70 10.32 -3.03
C ASP A 20 -2.23 9.67 -1.75
N GLN A 21 -1.96 10.29 -0.61
CA GLN A 21 -2.46 9.86 0.69
C GLN A 21 -3.97 10.09 0.80
N ALA A 22 -4.46 11.27 0.40
CA ALA A 22 -5.88 11.60 0.44
C ALA A 22 -6.71 10.69 -0.46
N LEU A 23 -6.24 10.37 -1.67
CA LEU A 23 -6.93 9.51 -2.63
C LEU A 23 -7.19 8.08 -2.11
N CYS A 24 -6.37 7.58 -1.19
CA CYS A 24 -6.46 6.22 -0.69
C CYS A 24 -6.70 6.15 0.82
N ALA A 25 -7.07 7.27 1.45
CA ALA A 25 -7.18 7.38 2.91
C ALA A 25 -8.16 6.35 3.49
N ASP A 26 -9.33 6.19 2.85
CA ASP A 26 -10.37 5.27 3.33
C ASP A 26 -9.93 3.81 3.19
N GLN A 27 -9.37 3.42 2.04
CA GLN A 27 -8.89 2.06 1.81
C GLN A 27 -7.70 1.72 2.72
N ASP A 28 -6.79 2.66 2.96
CA ASP A 28 -5.68 2.50 3.91
C ASP A 28 -6.19 2.40 5.35
N GLY A 29 -7.27 3.13 5.68
CA GLY A 29 -7.96 3.04 6.96
C GLY A 29 -8.52 1.64 7.20
N TRP A 30 -9.28 1.12 6.25
CA TRP A 30 -9.81 -0.26 6.31
C TRP A 30 -8.70 -1.30 6.36
N ALA A 31 -7.66 -1.17 5.53
CA ALA A 31 -6.54 -2.09 5.54
C ALA A 31 -5.83 -2.10 6.91
N ARG A 32 -5.69 -0.94 7.57
CA ARG A 32 -5.16 -0.86 8.93
C ARG A 32 -6.06 -1.55 9.94
N GLU A 33 -7.37 -1.30 9.89
CA GLU A 33 -8.35 -1.92 10.80
C GLU A 33 -8.35 -3.45 10.68
N LEU A 34 -8.29 -3.95 9.45
CA LEU A 34 -8.25 -5.38 9.12
C LEU A 34 -6.85 -6.00 9.23
N ARG A 35 -5.83 -5.21 9.60
CA ARG A 35 -4.41 -5.63 9.68
C ARG A 35 -3.87 -6.23 8.38
N TRP A 36 -4.30 -5.68 7.25
CA TRP A 36 -3.77 -6.01 5.93
C TRP A 36 -2.42 -5.34 5.70
N THR A 37 -1.57 -5.97 4.90
CA THR A 37 -0.33 -5.36 4.42
C THR A 37 -0.65 -4.49 3.21
N VAL A 38 -0.09 -3.28 3.15
CA VAL A 38 -0.30 -2.34 2.04
C VAL A 38 1.04 -1.99 1.40
N ASN A 39 1.17 -2.28 0.10
CA ASN A 39 2.35 -1.89 -0.68
C ASN A 39 1.96 -0.80 -1.68
N ARG A 40 2.63 0.36 -1.65
CA ARG A 40 2.46 1.40 -2.66
C ARG A 40 3.13 0.98 -3.96
N THR A 41 2.37 0.95 -5.06
CA THR A 41 2.86 0.57 -6.39
C THR A 41 2.90 1.75 -7.36
N GLY A 42 2.28 2.89 -7.01
CA GLY A 42 2.29 4.11 -7.81
C GLY A 42 1.52 5.25 -7.14
N PHE A 43 1.24 6.32 -7.91
CA PHE A 43 0.36 7.40 -7.44
C PHE A 43 -1.09 6.93 -7.44
N GLY A 44 -1.76 6.96 -6.28
CA GLY A 44 -3.12 6.45 -6.11
C GLY A 44 -3.25 4.93 -6.29
N ALA A 45 -2.13 4.21 -6.34
CA ALA A 45 -2.09 2.78 -6.62
C ALA A 45 -1.41 2.02 -5.47
N ARG A 46 -2.15 1.05 -4.93
CA ARG A 46 -1.74 0.23 -3.79
C ARG A 46 -2.16 -1.22 -4.00
N GLN A 47 -1.31 -2.12 -3.52
CA GLN A 47 -1.62 -3.53 -3.38
C GLN A 47 -1.96 -3.81 -1.93
N TYR A 48 -3.20 -4.26 -1.70
CA TYR A 48 -3.71 -4.67 -0.39
C TYR A 48 -3.63 -6.18 -0.27
N ARG A 49 -2.97 -6.68 0.78
CA ARG A 49 -2.80 -8.11 1.02
C ARG A 49 -3.40 -8.49 2.37
N ASP A 50 -4.43 -9.33 2.31
CA ASP A 50 -5.05 -9.92 3.49
C ASP A 50 -4.24 -11.14 3.96
N PRO A 51 -3.73 -11.15 5.21
CA PRO A 51 -2.91 -12.25 5.73
C PRO A 51 -3.64 -13.59 5.78
N ARG A 52 -4.98 -13.60 5.72
CA ARG A 52 -5.76 -14.85 5.69
C ARG A 52 -5.51 -15.66 4.41
N PHE A 53 -5.25 -15.01 3.28
CA PHE A 53 -4.89 -15.74 2.04
C PHE A 53 -3.50 -16.36 2.12
N ASP A 54 -2.59 -15.77 2.90
CA ASP A 54 -1.25 -16.32 3.11
C ASP A 54 -1.34 -17.63 3.89
N LEU A 55 -2.16 -17.65 4.94
CA LEU A 55 -2.46 -18.86 5.71
C LEU A 55 -3.09 -19.96 4.86
N VAL A 56 -4.07 -19.61 4.02
CA VAL A 56 -4.70 -20.60 3.12
C VAL A 56 -3.67 -21.23 2.20
N ARG A 57 -2.80 -20.42 1.59
CA ARG A 57 -1.74 -20.91 0.72
C ARG A 57 -0.77 -21.85 1.45
N GLU A 58 -0.36 -21.51 2.67
CA GLU A 58 0.50 -22.36 3.51
C GLU A 58 -0.17 -23.71 3.81
N LEU A 59 -1.47 -23.69 4.15
CA LEU A 59 -2.24 -24.92 4.39
C LEU A 59 -2.36 -25.79 3.13
N GLU A 60 -2.58 -25.18 1.96
CA GLU A 60 -2.60 -25.92 0.69
C GLU A 60 -1.25 -26.53 0.35
N GLU A 61 -0.15 -25.82 0.59
CA GLU A 61 1.21 -26.33 0.39
C GLU A 61 1.50 -27.53 1.30
N VAL A 62 1.13 -27.45 2.57
CA VAL A 62 1.22 -28.55 3.53
C VAL A 62 0.35 -29.74 3.08
N GLY A 63 -0.89 -29.49 2.67
CA GLY A 63 -1.79 -30.54 2.17
C GLY A 63 -1.25 -31.26 0.93
N ARG A 64 -0.63 -30.52 0.00
CA ARG A 64 0.07 -31.10 -1.16
C ARG A 64 1.26 -31.96 -0.74
N ALA A 65 2.04 -31.54 0.26
CA ALA A 65 3.19 -32.30 0.74
C ALA A 65 2.79 -33.62 1.42
N PHE A 66 1.63 -33.70 2.06
CA PHE A 66 1.12 -34.93 2.68
C PHE A 66 0.42 -35.88 1.71
N THR A 67 0.08 -35.43 0.52
CA THR A 67 -0.62 -36.23 -0.52
C THR A 67 0.29 -36.69 -1.66
N ALA A 68 1.55 -36.24 -1.68
CA ALA A 68 2.61 -36.67 -2.59
C ALA A 68 3.37 -37.89 -2.04
#